data_AF-A0AAE1Z8P1-F1
#
_entry.id   AF-A0AAE1Z8P1-F1
#
_cell.length_a   1.000
_cell.length_b   1.000
_cell.length_c   1.000
_cell.angle_alpha   90.00
_cell.angle_beta   90.00
_cell.angle_gamma   90.00
#
_symmetry.space_group_name_H-M   'P 1'
#
loop_
_entity.id
_entity.type
_entity.pdbx_description
1 polymer ?
#
loop_
_entity_poly.entity_id
_entity_poly.type
_entity_poly.pdbx_seq_one_letter_code
_entity_poly.pdbx_strand_id
1 'polypeptide(L)'
;MKKRPKLTLIFDEEKRKEYLTGFRKRKLERKERGRKASEKLLKDEIKAVKEKYREAARKKLENIQLPGMLDSVDNILSSEKHIIGDHNVVIQELDLCNSHYFMGACKEQNPNPIVHSEEPHMSLKRALKMNPMRSKKRFRRGKKKHFSKHKRQN
;
A
#
# COMPACT_ATOMS: atom_id res chain seq x y z
N MET A 1 -20.62 33.42 -54.76
CA MET A 1 -19.90 32.82 -53.60
C MET A 1 -19.25 33.95 -52.80
N LYS A 2 -19.59 34.13 -51.51
CA LYS A 2 -19.02 35.20 -50.67
C LYS A 2 -17.56 34.88 -50.35
N LYS A 3 -16.64 35.81 -50.64
CA LYS A 3 -15.20 35.67 -50.34
C LYS A 3 -15.00 35.72 -48.82
N ARG A 4 -14.19 34.81 -48.28
CA ARG A 4 -13.83 34.83 -46.85
C ARG A 4 -12.94 36.05 -46.57
N PRO A 5 -13.14 36.74 -45.43
CA PRO A 5 -12.32 37.89 -45.07
C PRO A 5 -10.84 37.48 -44.90
N LYS A 6 -9.93 38.41 -45.17
CA LYS A 6 -8.49 38.19 -45.00
C LYS A 6 -8.18 38.04 -43.50
N LEU A 7 -7.42 37.00 -43.15
CA LEU A 7 -6.98 36.76 -41.78
C LEU A 7 -5.71 37.59 -41.52
N THR A 8 -5.78 38.57 -40.63
CA THR A 8 -4.63 39.34 -40.16
C THR A 8 -4.04 38.67 -38.92
N LEU A 9 -2.82 38.14 -39.05
CA LEU A 9 -2.03 37.61 -37.94
C LEU A 9 -1.14 38.73 -37.41
N ILE A 10 -1.49 39.27 -36.25
CA ILE A 10 -0.66 40.22 -35.51
C ILE A 10 -0.04 39.44 -34.35
N PHE A 11 1.30 39.46 -34.27
CA PHE A 11 2.01 38.82 -33.18
C PHE A 11 2.16 39.78 -32.01
N ASP A 12 1.76 39.34 -30.82
CA ASP A 12 2.16 40.03 -29.59
C ASP A 12 3.67 39.91 -29.41
N GLU A 13 4.37 41.03 -29.46
CA GLU A 13 5.82 41.09 -29.36
C GLU A 13 6.33 40.54 -28.01
N GLU A 14 5.57 40.77 -26.93
CA GLU A 14 5.89 40.24 -25.60
C GLU A 14 5.83 38.72 -25.56
N LYS A 15 4.76 38.12 -26.10
CA LYS A 15 4.63 36.66 -26.20
C LYS A 15 5.69 36.08 -27.13
N ARG A 16 6.04 36.79 -28.20
CA ARG A 16 7.14 36.40 -29.10
C ARG A 16 8.48 36.41 -28.38
N LYS A 17 8.77 37.44 -27.58
CA LYS A 17 10.00 37.56 -26.79
C LYS A 17 10.08 36.46 -25.73
N GLU A 18 9.01 36.20 -25.00
CA GLU A 18 8.94 35.08 -24.05
C GLU A 18 9.09 33.74 -24.77
N TYR A 19 8.48 33.57 -25.95
CA TYR A 19 8.61 32.36 -26.73
C TYR A 19 10.05 32.11 -27.20
N LEU A 20 10.77 33.15 -27.63
CA LEU A 20 12.14 33.02 -28.13
C LEU A 20 13.19 32.93 -27.02
N THR A 21 12.95 33.48 -25.83
CA THR A 21 13.95 33.50 -24.74
C THR A 21 13.61 32.53 -23.61
N GLY A 22 12.34 32.14 -23.47
CA GLY A 22 11.81 31.31 -22.39
C GLY A 22 12.12 29.81 -22.47
N PHE A 23 13.10 29.38 -23.28
CA PHE A 23 13.43 27.96 -23.44
C PHE A 23 13.79 27.27 -22.11
N ARG A 24 14.55 27.94 -21.23
CA ARG A 24 14.91 27.41 -19.92
C ARG A 24 13.68 27.22 -19.03
N LYS A 25 12.78 28.20 -19.01
CA LYS A 25 11.49 28.14 -18.29
C LYS A 25 10.67 26.92 -18.75
N ARG A 26 10.45 26.79 -20.07
CA ARG A 26 9.74 25.61 -20.64
C ARG A 26 10.44 24.28 -20.38
N LYS A 27 11.77 24.24 -20.39
CA LYS A 27 12.52 23.03 -20.07
C LYS A 27 12.29 22.60 -18.61
N LEU A 28 12.30 23.57 -17.68
CA LEU A 28 12.01 23.31 -16.27
C LEU A 28 10.55 22.88 -16.09
N GLU A 29 9.59 23.58 -16.71
CA GLU A 29 8.17 23.21 -16.66
C GLU A 29 7.92 21.79 -17.17
N ARG A 30 8.55 21.40 -18.29
CA ARG A 30 8.46 20.02 -18.80
C ARG A 30 9.04 19.02 -17.80
N LYS A 31 10.19 19.32 -17.19
CA LYS A 31 10.82 18.45 -16.19
C LYS A 31 9.95 18.31 -14.95
N GLU A 32 9.41 19.41 -14.44
CA GLU A 32 8.50 19.42 -13.30
C GLU A 32 7.19 18.69 -13.61
N ARG A 33 6.63 18.87 -14.80
CA ARG A 33 5.44 18.13 -15.23
C ARG A 33 5.69 16.62 -15.28
N GLY A 34 6.82 16.20 -15.84
CA GLY A 34 7.23 14.80 -15.85
C GLY A 34 7.40 14.24 -14.43
N ARG A 35 8.11 14.97 -13.57
CA ARG A 35 8.31 14.60 -12.16
C ARG A 35 6.98 14.45 -11.42
N LYS A 36 6.08 15.44 -11.53
CA LYS A 36 4.76 15.42 -10.88
C LYS A 36 3.89 14.27 -11.40
N ALA A 37 3.92 13.98 -12.69
CA ALA A 37 3.21 12.84 -13.27
C ALA A 37 3.72 11.51 -12.69
N SER A 38 5.04 11.32 -12.65
CA SER A 38 5.65 10.12 -12.04
C SER A 38 5.33 10.01 -10.54
N GLU A 39 5.42 11.11 -9.78
CA GLU A 39 5.07 11.12 -8.36
C GLU A 39 3.58 10.80 -8.13
N LYS A 40 2.68 11.25 -9.01
CA LYS A 40 1.26 10.92 -8.93
C LYS A 40 1.02 9.43 -9.14
N LEU A 41 1.60 8.87 -10.22
CA LEU A 41 1.50 7.43 -10.51
C LEU A 41 2.02 6.58 -9.33
N LEU A 42 3.18 6.93 -8.77
CA LEU A 42 3.73 6.23 -7.61
C LEU A 42 2.83 6.32 -6.37
N LYS A 43 2.21 7.49 -6.12
CA LYS A 43 1.28 7.65 -5.00
C LYS A 43 0.05 6.76 -5.17
N ASP A 44 -0.49 6.70 -6.38
CA ASP A 44 -1.68 5.92 -6.69
C ASP A 44 -1.38 4.40 -6.58
N GLU A 45 -0.21 3.96 -7.06
CA GLU A 45 0.28 2.58 -6.87
C GLU A 45 0.44 2.22 -5.39
N ILE A 46 1.06 3.09 -4.58
CA ILE A 46 1.23 2.85 -3.13
C ILE A 46 -0.12 2.74 -2.43
N LYS A 47 -1.09 3.59 -2.80
CA LYS A 47 -2.45 3.54 -2.23
C LYS A 47 -3.13 2.22 -2.57
N ALA A 48 -3.10 1.81 -3.83
CA ALA A 48 -3.67 0.55 -4.29
C ALA A 48 -3.05 -0.65 -3.57
N VAL A 49 -1.72 -0.65 -3.38
CA VAL A 49 -1.05 -1.69 -2.58
C VAL A 49 -1.54 -1.68 -1.14
N LYS A 50 -1.61 -0.52 -0.47
CA LYS A 50 -2.08 -0.46 0.92
C LYS A 50 -3.53 -0.91 1.07
N GLU A 51 -4.41 -0.54 0.14
CA GLU A 51 -5.82 -0.94 0.14
C GLU A 51 -5.97 -2.46 0.03
N LYS A 52 -5.26 -3.10 -0.91
CA LYS A 52 -5.26 -4.56 -1.05
C LYS A 52 -4.91 -5.29 0.25
N TYR A 53 -3.90 -4.83 0.98
CA TYR A 53 -3.53 -5.48 2.25
C TYR A 53 -4.50 -5.13 3.39
N ARG A 54 -5.13 -3.95 3.39
CA ARG A 54 -6.18 -3.61 4.36
C ARG A 54 -7.41 -4.49 4.15
N GLU A 55 -7.81 -4.70 2.90
CA GLU A 55 -8.91 -5.61 2.55
C GLU A 55 -8.59 -7.05 2.93
N ALA A 56 -7.37 -7.52 2.63
CA ALA A 56 -6.93 -8.84 3.08
C ALA A 56 -6.97 -8.97 4.61
N ALA A 57 -6.54 -7.95 5.34
CA ALA A 57 -6.60 -7.95 6.81
C ALA A 57 -8.05 -7.93 7.33
N ARG A 58 -8.96 -7.18 6.70
CA ARG A 58 -10.39 -7.17 7.06
C ARG A 58 -11.05 -8.52 6.85
N LYS A 59 -10.84 -9.15 5.69
CA LYS A 59 -11.33 -10.51 5.41
C LYS A 59 -10.83 -11.53 6.44
N LYS A 60 -9.57 -11.40 6.88
CA LYS A 60 -9.03 -12.25 7.95
C LYS A 60 -9.75 -12.02 9.28
N LEU A 61 -10.01 -10.76 9.65
CA LEU A 61 -10.72 -10.44 10.88
C LEU A 61 -12.18 -10.90 10.86
N GLU A 62 -12.87 -10.79 9.72
CA GLU A 62 -14.24 -11.30 9.55
C GLU A 62 -14.32 -12.81 9.76
N ASN A 63 -13.31 -13.56 9.31
CA ASN A 63 -13.24 -15.00 9.50
C ASN A 63 -12.80 -15.41 10.92
N ILE A 64 -12.20 -14.50 11.69
CA ILE A 64 -11.83 -14.75 13.08
C ILE A 64 -13.06 -14.44 13.95
N GLN A 65 -13.85 -15.46 14.23
CA GLN A 65 -14.72 -15.42 15.41
C GLN A 65 -13.82 -15.39 16.65
N LEU A 66 -13.65 -14.21 17.25
CA LEU A 66 -12.89 -14.06 18.49
C LEU A 66 -13.58 -14.86 19.58
N PRO A 67 -12.91 -15.86 20.15
CA PRO A 67 -13.49 -16.56 21.28
C PRO A 67 -13.55 -15.64 22.49
N GLY A 68 -14.74 -15.51 23.09
CA GLY A 68 -14.97 -14.71 24.29
C GLY A 68 -15.64 -13.34 24.09
N MET A 69 -15.88 -12.87 22.86
CA MET A 69 -16.80 -11.72 22.65
C MET A 69 -18.28 -12.13 22.72
N LEU A 70 -18.51 -13.42 22.65
CA LEU A 70 -19.78 -14.07 22.75
C LEU A 70 -19.58 -15.30 23.63
N ASP A 71 -19.33 -15.09 24.93
CA ASP A 71 -19.92 -15.98 25.94
C ASP A 71 -21.44 -15.80 25.80
N SER A 72 -21.95 -16.31 24.68
CA SER A 72 -23.33 -16.26 24.29
C SER A 72 -24.04 -17.11 25.31
N VAL A 73 -25.16 -16.57 25.76
CA VAL A 73 -26.23 -17.25 26.47
C VAL A 73 -26.55 -18.64 25.86
N ASP A 74 -26.20 -18.86 24.59
CA ASP A 74 -26.30 -20.11 23.83
C ASP A 74 -25.56 -21.32 24.44
N ASN A 75 -24.54 -21.14 25.29
CA ASN A 75 -23.86 -22.25 25.97
C ASN A 75 -24.55 -22.67 27.28
N ILE A 76 -25.54 -21.91 27.75
CA ILE A 76 -26.31 -22.23 28.97
C ILE A 76 -27.49 -23.10 28.56
N LEU A 77 -27.44 -24.39 28.90
CA LEU A 77 -28.51 -25.35 28.60
C LEU A 77 -29.71 -25.14 29.53
N SER A 78 -29.43 -24.91 30.81
CA SER A 78 -30.44 -24.69 31.82
C SER A 78 -29.90 -23.80 32.94
N SER A 79 -30.78 -23.04 33.60
CA SER A 79 -30.43 -22.24 34.77
C SER A 79 -31.51 -22.38 35.82
N GLU A 80 -31.13 -22.78 37.03
CA GLU A 80 -32.04 -22.98 38.15
C GLU A 80 -31.65 -22.08 39.32
N LYS A 81 -32.65 -21.43 39.93
CA LYS A 81 -32.46 -20.53 41.06
C LYS A 81 -32.86 -21.26 42.33
N HIS A 82 -31.91 -21.43 43.24
CA HIS A 82 -32.11 -22.13 44.49
C HIS A 82 -31.81 -21.19 45.66
N ILE A 83 -32.65 -21.26 46.68
CA ILE A 83 -32.47 -20.51 47.92
C ILE A 83 -31.94 -21.52 48.94
N ILE A 84 -30.66 -21.41 49.26
CA ILE A 84 -30.00 -22.30 50.21
C ILE A 84 -29.65 -21.45 51.43
N GLY A 85 -30.41 -21.64 52.52
CA GLY A 85 -30.28 -20.83 53.72
C GLY A 85 -30.62 -19.36 53.45
N ASP A 86 -29.68 -18.46 53.77
CA ASP A 86 -29.82 -16.99 53.59
C ASP A 86 -29.27 -16.48 52.23
N HIS A 87 -28.91 -17.39 51.32
CA HIS A 87 -28.27 -17.04 50.05
C HIS A 87 -29.06 -17.55 48.85
N ASN A 88 -29.19 -16.66 47.86
CA ASN A 88 -29.75 -17.00 46.56
C ASN A 88 -28.59 -17.38 45.64
N VAL A 89 -28.56 -18.63 45.20
CA VAL A 89 -27.54 -19.14 44.28
C VAL A 89 -28.21 -19.53 42.95
N VAL A 90 -27.51 -19.27 41.84
CA VAL A 90 -27.95 -19.66 40.50
C VAL A 90 -27.02 -20.76 40.01
N ILE A 91 -27.57 -21.95 39.78
CA ILE A 91 -26.84 -23.10 39.22
C ILE A 91 -27.12 -23.10 37.71
N GLN A 92 -26.07 -23.18 36.90
CA GLN A 92 -26.16 -23.18 35.44
C GLN A 92 -25.49 -24.43 34.88
N GLU A 93 -26.20 -25.14 34.01
CA GLU A 93 -25.65 -26.26 33.25
C GLU A 93 -25.11 -25.72 31.91
N LEU A 94 -23.83 -26.00 31.64
CA LEU A 94 -23.14 -25.48 30.45
C LEU A 94 -22.84 -26.62 29.46
N ASP A 95 -23.11 -26.38 28.17
CA ASP A 95 -22.67 -27.26 27.09
C ASP A 95 -21.20 -26.96 26.75
N LEU A 96 -20.30 -27.76 27.33
CA LEU A 96 -18.86 -27.60 27.16
C LEU A 96 -18.37 -27.97 25.76
N CYS A 97 -19.08 -28.84 25.03
CA CYS A 97 -18.67 -29.33 23.71
C CYS A 97 -18.66 -28.22 22.64
N ASN A 98 -19.57 -27.26 22.78
CA ASN A 98 -19.66 -26.09 21.91
C ASN A 98 -18.95 -24.84 22.49
N SER A 99 -18.50 -24.92 23.75
CA SER A 99 -17.80 -23.82 24.42
C SER A 99 -16.36 -23.65 23.90
N HIS A 100 -15.82 -22.45 24.09
CA HIS A 100 -14.42 -22.16 23.78
C HIS A 100 -13.42 -22.86 24.72
N TYR A 101 -13.88 -23.35 25.88
CA TYR A 101 -13.02 -23.94 26.91
C TYR A 101 -12.64 -25.40 26.61
N PHE A 102 -13.39 -26.07 25.73
CA PHE A 102 -13.06 -27.39 25.22
C PHE A 102 -12.35 -27.27 23.87
N MET A 103 -11.66 -28.33 23.43
CA MET A 103 -10.83 -28.36 22.20
C MET A 103 -11.65 -28.23 20.90
N GLY A 104 -12.73 -27.44 20.87
CA GLY A 104 -13.66 -27.30 19.75
C GLY A 104 -14.40 -28.58 19.41
N ALA A 105 -15.56 -28.45 18.77
CA ALA A 105 -16.17 -29.59 18.10
C ALA A 105 -15.20 -30.12 17.02
N CYS A 106 -15.04 -31.43 16.92
CA CYS A 106 -14.41 -32.10 15.78
C CYS A 106 -15.25 -31.85 14.53
N LYS A 107 -15.19 -30.65 13.97
CA LYS A 107 -15.72 -30.36 12.65
C LYS A 107 -14.76 -30.99 11.66
N GLU A 108 -15.25 -31.98 10.92
CA GLU A 108 -14.56 -32.44 9.72
C GLU A 108 -14.14 -31.20 8.93
N GLN A 109 -12.85 -31.10 8.63
CA GLN A 109 -12.36 -30.01 7.80
C GLN A 109 -13.21 -29.99 6.54
N ASN A 110 -13.92 -28.89 6.31
CA ASN A 110 -14.75 -28.72 5.12
C ASN A 110 -13.96 -29.21 3.89
N PRO A 111 -14.54 -30.04 3.00
CA PRO A 111 -13.90 -30.47 1.75
C PRO A 111 -13.85 -29.32 0.72
N ASN A 112 -14.10 -28.09 1.15
CA ASN A 112 -13.90 -26.93 0.33
C ASN A 112 -12.40 -26.85 0.07
N PRO A 113 -11.97 -26.84 -1.21
CA PRO A 113 -10.56 -26.70 -1.54
C PRO A 113 -10.06 -25.49 -0.78
N ILE A 114 -8.82 -25.54 -0.29
CA ILE A 114 -8.12 -24.36 0.22
C ILE A 114 -8.19 -23.35 -0.92
N VAL A 115 -9.21 -22.49 -0.89
CA VAL A 115 -9.28 -21.33 -1.75
C VAL A 115 -8.13 -20.53 -1.19
N HIS A 116 -6.99 -20.64 -1.85
CA HIS A 116 -5.89 -19.72 -1.69
C HIS A 116 -6.49 -18.37 -2.08
N SER A 117 -7.17 -17.72 -1.13
CA SER A 117 -7.45 -16.30 -1.19
C SER A 117 -6.12 -15.70 -1.60
N GLU A 118 -6.08 -14.96 -2.71
CA GLU A 118 -4.86 -14.41 -3.29
C GLU A 118 -4.14 -13.55 -2.26
N GLU A 119 -3.42 -14.21 -1.37
CA GLU A 119 -2.70 -13.61 -0.28
C GLU A 119 -1.56 -12.85 -0.96
N PRO A 120 -1.34 -11.60 -0.58
CA PRO A 120 -0.22 -10.87 -1.13
C PRO A 120 1.07 -11.68 -0.91
N HIS A 121 1.72 -12.08 -2.00
CA HIS A 121 2.89 -12.99 -2.02
C HIS A 121 4.07 -12.52 -1.14
N MET A 122 4.11 -11.25 -0.73
CA MET A 122 5.15 -10.71 0.16
C MET A 122 4.54 -9.80 1.25
N SER A 123 5.38 -9.35 2.19
CA SER A 123 4.96 -8.38 3.21
C SER A 123 4.77 -6.97 2.63
N LEU A 124 3.86 -6.18 3.23
CA LEU A 124 3.64 -4.77 2.91
C LEU A 124 4.94 -3.97 2.79
N LYS A 125 5.84 -4.16 3.76
CA LYS A 125 7.14 -3.48 3.81
C LYS A 125 7.99 -3.81 2.59
N ARG A 126 7.95 -5.05 2.10
CA ARG A 126 8.71 -5.50 0.92
C ARG A 126 8.04 -5.06 -0.38
N ALA A 127 6.71 -5.06 -0.45
CA ALA A 127 5.96 -4.55 -1.61
C ALA A 127 6.15 -3.03 -1.79
N LEU A 128 6.25 -2.27 -0.70
CA LEU A 128 6.51 -0.83 -0.73
C LEU A 128 7.99 -0.48 -0.85
N LYS A 129 8.90 -1.46 -0.75
CA LYS A 129 10.34 -1.22 -0.84
C LYS A 129 10.73 -1.03 -2.30
N MET A 130 10.75 0.23 -2.73
CA MET A 130 11.35 0.66 -3.98
C MET A 130 12.83 0.25 -4.00
N ASN A 131 13.18 -0.83 -4.68
CA ASN A 131 14.58 -1.14 -4.95
C ASN A 131 15.00 -0.47 -6.25
N PRO A 132 15.81 0.59 -6.16
CA PRO A 132 16.98 0.68 -7.00
C PRO A 132 18.15 0.55 -6.03
N MET A 133 18.70 -0.66 -5.88
CA MET A 133 20.09 -0.72 -5.48
C MET A 133 20.85 0.00 -6.59
N ARG A 134 21.14 1.30 -6.40
CA ARG A 134 22.27 1.93 -7.06
C ARG A 134 23.42 1.01 -6.73
N SER A 135 23.81 0.17 -7.68
CA SER A 135 25.04 -0.57 -7.56
C SER A 135 26.07 0.50 -7.27
N LYS A 136 26.62 0.49 -6.05
CA LYS A 136 27.78 1.32 -5.73
C LYS A 136 28.91 0.69 -6.53
N LYS A 137 28.92 0.84 -7.87
CA LYS A 137 30.13 0.77 -8.67
C LYS A 137 30.97 1.91 -8.12
N ARG A 138 31.75 1.58 -7.08
CA ARG A 138 32.81 2.40 -6.55
C ARG A 138 33.72 2.65 -7.75
N PHE A 139 33.53 3.76 -8.44
CA PHE A 139 34.56 4.31 -9.30
C PHE A 139 35.73 4.57 -8.36
N ARG A 140 36.64 3.59 -8.23
CA ARG A 140 37.96 3.81 -7.69
C ARG A 140 38.53 4.89 -8.60
N ARG A 141 38.58 6.13 -8.09
CA ARG A 141 39.26 7.23 -8.75
C ARG A 141 40.71 6.78 -8.91
N GLY A 142 41.04 6.23 -10.07
CA GLY A 142 42.43 6.01 -10.46
C GLY A 142 43.12 7.36 -10.34
N LYS A 143 44.12 7.45 -9.47
CA LYS A 143 44.94 8.65 -9.34
C LYS A 143 45.49 8.93 -10.74
N LYS A 144 45.09 10.07 -11.33
CA LYS A 144 45.68 10.55 -12.59
C LYS A 144 47.17 10.72 -12.33
N LYS A 145 48.01 9.84 -12.90
CA LYS A 145 49.45 10.06 -12.93
C LYS A 145 49.68 11.33 -13.75
N HIS A 146 50.24 12.35 -13.12
CA HIS A 146 50.69 13.55 -13.82
C HIS A 146 51.85 13.15 -14.73
N PHE A 147 51.66 13.23 -16.05
CA PHE A 147 52.76 13.14 -17.00
C PHE A 147 53.49 14.49 -16.94
N SER A 148 54.72 14.50 -16.42
CA SER A 148 55.56 15.70 -16.42
C SER A 148 55.83 16.10 -17.86
N LYS A 149 55.36 17.28 -18.28
CA LYS A 149 55.74 17.85 -19.58
C LYS A 149 57.22 18.20 -19.51
N HIS A 150 58.05 17.53 -20.32
CA HIS A 150 59.40 17.99 -20.56
C HIS A 150 59.36 19.40 -21.13
N LYS A 151 60.15 20.27 -20.50
CA LYS A 151 60.43 21.65 -20.90
C LYS A 151 61.09 21.59 -22.27
N ARG A 152 60.43 22.11 -23.31
CA ARG A 152 61.07 22.36 -24.60
C ARG A 152 62.18 23.38 -24.35
N GLN A 153 63.43 22.99 -24.58
CA GLN A 153 64.51 23.93 -24.79
C GLN A 153 64.59 24.22 -26.30
N ASN A 154 64.73 25.52 -26.56
CA ASN A 154 65.09 26.19 -27.82
C ASN A 154 64.01 26.27 -28.91
#